data_AF-A0A8S8Z5G4-F1
#
_entry.id   AF-A0A8S8Z5G4-F1
#
_cell.length_a   1.000
_cell.length_b   1.000
_cell.length_c   1.000
_cell.angle_alpha   90.00
_cell.angle_beta   90.00
_cell.angle_gamma   90.00
#
_symmetry.space_group_name_H-M   'P 1'
#
loop_
_entity.id
_entity.type
_entity.pdbx_description
1 polymer ?
#
loop_
_entity_poly.entity_id
_entity_poly.type
_entity_poly.pdbx_seq_one_letter_code
_entity_poly.pdbx_strand_id
1 'polypeptide(L)'
;MRPYSGLFDARGDIIAVDATAEDRVPEKADASACTILHAVSLAGDGPEALQGIKEFLDSRCSGWRNMAAARRSTTSVMLHPCSRSERVDGSAFIDYRIAMAGCHVISEHHLSDAAADTGRSAAKALKLSR
;
A
#
# COMPACT_ATOMS: atom_id res chain seq x y z
N MET A 1 -21.18 3.60 6.14
CA MET A 1 -20.35 4.65 5.52
C MET A 1 -20.96 4.99 4.16
N ARG A 2 -20.82 6.20 3.62
CA ARG A 2 -21.12 6.37 2.19
C ARG A 2 -19.96 5.71 1.42
N PRO A 3 -20.22 4.96 0.35
CA PRO A 3 -19.15 4.46 -0.51
C PRO A 3 -18.24 5.63 -0.93
N TYR A 4 -16.93 5.41 -0.99
CA TYR A 4 -15.94 6.37 -1.49
C TYR A 4 -15.63 7.59 -0.58
N SER A 5 -16.20 7.69 0.63
CA SER A 5 -15.85 8.76 1.57
C SER A 5 -14.79 8.29 2.57
N GLY A 6 -13.61 8.92 2.57
CA GLY A 6 -12.65 8.78 3.66
C GLY A 6 -13.19 9.44 4.93
N LEU A 7 -13.09 8.74 6.05
CA LEU A 7 -13.37 9.26 7.39
C LEU A 7 -12.09 9.39 8.18
N PHE A 8 -11.89 10.54 8.79
CA PHE A 8 -10.84 10.75 9.77
C PHE A 8 -11.37 10.49 11.18
N ASP A 9 -10.49 10.03 12.07
CA ASP A 9 -10.76 10.08 13.50
C ASP A 9 -10.78 11.54 13.99
N ALA A 10 -11.19 11.75 15.26
CA ALA A 10 -11.33 13.09 15.80
C ALA A 10 -10.02 13.88 15.87
N ARG A 11 -8.88 13.18 15.90
CA ARG A 11 -7.54 13.79 15.95
C ARG A 11 -6.92 13.99 14.56
N GLY A 12 -7.46 13.35 13.53
CA GLY A 12 -6.89 13.34 12.17
C GLY A 12 -5.73 12.36 12.00
N ASP A 13 -5.49 11.52 13.01
CA ASP A 13 -4.40 10.55 13.07
C ASP A 13 -4.72 9.27 12.31
N ILE A 14 -6.00 8.97 12.10
CA ILE A 14 -6.43 7.75 11.40
C ILE A 14 -7.36 8.12 10.27
N ILE A 15 -7.13 7.53 9.10
CA ILE A 15 -8.06 7.57 7.97
C ILE A 15 -8.60 6.17 7.72
N ALA A 16 -9.93 6.04 7.62
CA ALA A 16 -10.58 4.86 7.08
C ALA A 16 -11.28 5.22 5.77
N VAL A 17 -11.04 4.43 4.74
CA VAL A 17 -11.66 4.55 3.42
C VAL A 17 -12.50 3.31 3.17
N ASP A 18 -13.80 3.54 2.95
CA ASP A 18 -14.67 2.54 2.36
C ASP A 18 -14.39 2.48 0.86
N ALA A 19 -13.59 1.49 0.48
CA ALA A 19 -13.17 1.24 -0.89
C ALA A 19 -14.09 0.23 -1.60
N THR A 20 -15.30 0.02 -1.08
CA THR A 20 -16.32 -0.79 -1.74
C THR A 20 -16.72 -0.11 -3.04
N ALA A 21 -16.23 -0.66 -4.15
CA ALA A 21 -16.53 -0.23 -5.50
C ALA A 21 -17.10 -1.42 -6.27
N GLU A 22 -18.11 -1.20 -7.12
CA GLU A 22 -18.75 -2.27 -7.89
C GLU A 22 -17.74 -3.04 -8.76
N ASP A 23 -16.68 -2.37 -9.23
CA ASP A 23 -15.60 -2.95 -10.04
C ASP A 23 -14.51 -3.68 -9.21
N ARG A 24 -14.54 -3.56 -7.88
CA ARG A 24 -13.59 -4.18 -6.94
C ARG A 24 -14.18 -5.33 -6.13
N VAL A 25 -15.50 -5.52 -6.20
CA VAL A 25 -16.18 -6.69 -5.65
C VAL A 25 -16.05 -7.82 -6.68
N PRO A 26 -15.56 -9.02 -6.31
CA PRO A 26 -15.50 -10.15 -7.24
C PRO A 26 -16.88 -10.43 -7.87
N GLU A 27 -16.95 -10.82 -9.15
CA GLU A 27 -18.22 -11.04 -9.88
C GLU A 27 -19.23 -11.96 -9.17
N LYS A 28 -18.77 -12.81 -8.24
CA LYS A 28 -19.61 -13.75 -7.47
C LYS A 28 -19.99 -13.24 -6.08
N ALA A 29 -19.57 -12.04 -5.70
CA ALA A 29 -19.84 -11.45 -4.40
C ALA A 29 -20.87 -10.33 -4.53
N ASP A 30 -21.78 -10.26 -3.56
CA ASP A 30 -22.77 -9.20 -3.47
C ASP A 30 -22.11 -7.93 -2.91
N ALA A 31 -22.11 -6.86 -3.69
CA ALA A 31 -21.54 -5.56 -3.31
C ALA A 31 -22.24 -4.94 -2.09
N SER A 32 -23.49 -5.32 -1.81
CA SER A 32 -24.20 -4.92 -0.60
C SER A 32 -23.85 -5.76 0.63
N ALA A 33 -23.21 -6.93 0.43
CA ALA A 33 -22.77 -7.84 1.48
C ALA A 33 -21.24 -7.78 1.73
N CYS A 34 -20.49 -7.04 0.90
CA CYS A 34 -19.04 -6.93 0.99
C CYS A 34 -18.64 -5.48 1.25
N THR A 35 -17.91 -5.22 2.33
CA THR A 35 -17.30 -3.91 2.59
C THR A 35 -15.79 -4.06 2.60
N ILE A 36 -15.09 -3.29 1.76
CA ILE A 36 -13.63 -3.19 1.80
C ILE A 36 -13.27 -1.95 2.61
N LEU A 37 -12.92 -2.15 3.88
CA LEU A 37 -12.43 -1.08 4.75
C LEU A 37 -10.90 -1.07 4.76
N HIS A 38 -10.31 0.00 4.24
CA HIS A 38 -8.89 0.28 4.42
C HIS A 38 -8.73 1.33 5.50
N ALA A 39 -8.05 1.00 6.60
CA ALA A 39 -7.76 1.94 7.67
C ALA A 39 -6.25 2.04 7.91
N VAL A 40 -5.75 3.27 8.03
CA VAL A 40 -4.33 3.58 8.16
C VAL A 40 -4.13 4.59 9.27
N SER A 41 -3.11 4.39 10.09
CA SER A 41 -2.63 5.35 11.09
C SER A 41 -1.54 6.21 10.47
N LEU A 42 -1.72 7.52 10.56
CA LEU A 42 -0.78 8.57 10.16
C LEU A 42 0.10 9.03 11.33
N ALA A 43 -0.29 8.73 12.57
CA ALA A 43 0.46 9.08 13.77
C ALA A 43 1.72 8.22 14.00
N GLY A 44 1.90 7.16 13.20
CA GLY A 44 3.03 6.25 13.28
C GLY A 44 2.65 4.78 13.13
N ASP A 45 3.65 3.92 13.33
CA ASP A 45 3.56 2.46 13.20
C ASP A 45 3.48 1.75 14.57
N GLY A 46 3.16 0.46 14.55
CA GLY A 46 3.28 -0.42 15.70
C GLY A 46 1.95 -0.77 16.38
N PRO A 47 2.01 -1.47 17.54
CA PRO A 47 0.83 -2.00 18.23
C PRO A 47 -0.16 -0.90 18.66
N GLU A 48 0.35 0.26 19.07
CA GLU A 48 -0.47 1.40 19.51
C GLU A 48 -1.25 2.01 18.35
N ALA A 49 -0.59 2.24 17.21
CA ALA A 49 -1.22 2.68 15.97
C ALA A 49 -2.31 1.71 15.50
N LEU A 50 -2.00 0.41 15.52
CA LEU A 50 -2.96 -0.64 15.18
C LEU A 50 -4.14 -0.66 16.16
N GLN A 51 -3.90 -0.39 17.44
CA GLN A 51 -4.94 -0.32 18.46
C GLN A 51 -5.85 0.90 18.25
N GLY A 52 -5.28 2.07 17.95
CA GLY A 52 -6.04 3.26 17.59
C GLY A 52 -6.96 3.03 16.39
N ILE A 53 -6.47 2.36 15.33
CA ILE A 53 -7.30 1.98 14.19
C ILE A 53 -8.50 1.13 14.63
N LYS A 54 -8.29 0.15 15.52
CA LYS A 54 -9.37 -0.72 16.00
C LYS A 54 -10.42 0.06 16.79
N GLU A 55 -10.00 0.96 17.66
CA GLU A 55 -10.89 1.81 18.46
C GLU A 55 -11.69 2.76 17.58
N PHE A 56 -11.05 3.33 16.56
CA PHE A 56 -11.74 4.15 15.57
C PHE A 56 -12.80 3.34 14.82
N LEU A 57 -12.44 2.15 14.32
CA LEU A 57 -13.39 1.26 13.63
C LEU A 57 -14.52 0.80 14.56
N ASP A 58 -14.28 0.58 15.85
CA ASP A 58 -15.36 0.26 16.80
C ASP A 58 -16.37 1.38 16.92
N SER A 59 -15.89 2.63 16.94
CA SER A 59 -16.75 3.79 17.09
C SER A 59 -17.59 4.10 15.85
N ARG A 60 -17.09 3.75 14.65
CA ARG A 60 -17.70 4.15 13.36
C ARG A 60 -18.28 3.00 12.55
N CYS A 61 -17.86 1.76 12.80
CA CYS A 61 -18.19 0.59 11.98
C CYS A 61 -18.69 -0.56 12.86
N SER A 62 -19.89 -0.43 13.43
CA SER A 62 -20.48 -1.48 14.28
C SER A 62 -20.47 -2.86 13.58
N GLY A 63 -19.94 -3.87 14.25
CA GLY A 63 -19.91 -5.25 13.73
C GLY A 63 -18.70 -5.61 12.85
N TRP A 64 -17.80 -4.66 12.55
CA TRP A 64 -16.64 -4.89 11.66
C TRP A 64 -15.76 -6.08 12.09
N ARG A 65 -15.66 -6.33 13.40
CA ARG A 65 -14.88 -7.45 13.96
C ARG A 65 -15.42 -8.82 13.60
N ASN A 66 -16.73 -8.93 13.44
CA ASN A 66 -17.43 -10.20 13.17
C ASN A 66 -17.74 -10.39 11.68
N MET A 67 -17.57 -9.35 10.87
CA MET A 67 -17.82 -9.35 9.42
C MET A 67 -16.58 -9.66 8.57
N ALA A 68 -15.41 -9.84 9.19
CA ALA A 68 -14.17 -10.08 8.47
C ALA A 68 -14.06 -11.53 7.99
N ALA A 69 -14.50 -11.82 6.76
CA ALA A 69 -14.21 -13.10 6.09
C ALA A 69 -12.69 -13.31 5.88
N ALA A 70 -11.93 -12.21 5.75
CA ALA A 70 -10.47 -12.22 5.75
C ALA A 70 -9.93 -10.95 6.42
N ARG A 71 -9.13 -11.11 7.49
CA ARG A 71 -8.44 -10.01 8.16
C ARG A 71 -6.94 -10.08 7.85
N ARG A 72 -6.42 -9.05 7.19
CA ARG A 72 -4.98 -8.83 7.03
C ARG A 72 -4.62 -7.57 7.80
N SER A 73 -3.79 -7.71 8.82
CA SER A 73 -3.25 -6.58 9.56
C SER A 73 -1.74 -6.75 9.63
N THR A 74 -1.01 -5.70 9.26
CA THR A 74 0.41 -5.59 9.54
C THR A 74 0.62 -4.42 10.47
N THR A 75 1.59 -4.53 11.38
CA THR A 75 1.95 -3.49 12.35
C THR A 75 2.63 -2.30 11.68
N SER A 76 3.17 -2.51 10.48
CA SER A 76 3.73 -1.47 9.62
C SER A 76 3.62 -1.95 8.17
N VAL A 77 3.11 -1.09 7.29
CA VAL A 77 3.44 -1.16 5.86
C VAL A 77 4.45 -0.06 5.67
N MET A 78 5.72 -0.36 5.83
CA MET A 78 6.76 0.62 5.59
C MET A 78 6.81 0.90 4.09
N LEU A 79 6.03 1.87 3.62
CA LEU A 79 6.19 2.49 2.32
C LEU A 79 7.41 3.41 2.42
N HIS A 80 8.60 2.87 2.67
CA HIS A 80 9.79 3.69 2.89
C HIS A 80 10.04 4.50 1.60
N PRO A 81 9.77 5.81 1.56
CA PRO A 81 10.21 6.62 0.46
C PRO A 81 11.70 6.81 0.72
N CYS A 82 12.53 5.90 0.21
CA CYS A 82 13.98 6.12 0.24
C CYS A 82 14.26 7.50 -0.36
N SER A 83 14.98 8.32 0.40
CA SER A 83 15.57 9.55 -0.11
C SER A 83 16.43 9.21 -1.32
N ARG A 84 16.65 10.18 -2.21
CA ARG A 84 17.43 9.92 -3.43
C ARG A 84 18.84 9.38 -3.12
N SER A 85 19.42 9.77 -1.99
CA SER A 85 20.72 9.28 -1.49
C SER A 85 20.71 7.84 -0.98
N GLU A 86 19.55 7.31 -0.60
CA GLU A 86 19.40 5.92 -0.15
C GLU A 86 19.05 4.97 -1.30
N ARG A 87 18.82 5.50 -2.51
CA ARG A 87 18.51 4.70 -3.69
C ARG A 87 19.76 4.06 -4.26
N VAL A 88 19.60 2.84 -4.76
CA VAL A 88 20.69 2.07 -5.37
C VAL A 88 20.77 2.31 -6.87
N ASP A 89 21.98 2.32 -7.42
CA ASP A 89 22.17 2.30 -8.87
C ASP A 89 21.70 0.96 -9.44
N GLY A 90 20.73 1.01 -10.36
CA GLY A 90 20.14 -0.16 -11.00
C GLY A 90 21.12 -0.98 -11.84
N SER A 91 22.24 -0.37 -12.23
CA SER A 91 23.26 -0.96 -13.09
C SER A 91 24.50 -1.47 -12.36
N ALA A 92 24.54 -1.36 -11.02
CA ALA A 92 25.72 -1.69 -10.20
C ALA A 92 26.31 -3.09 -10.44
N PHE A 93 25.51 -4.06 -10.90
CA PHE A 93 25.94 -5.43 -11.15
C PHE A 93 25.69 -5.90 -12.59
N ILE A 94 25.52 -4.97 -13.54
CA ILE A 94 25.09 -5.31 -14.90
C ILE A 94 26.12 -6.16 -15.65
N ASP A 95 27.41 -5.97 -15.36
CA ASP A 95 28.51 -6.76 -15.92
C ASP A 95 28.41 -8.25 -15.52
N TYR A 96 27.82 -8.53 -14.35
CA TYR A 96 27.53 -9.88 -13.88
C TYR A 96 26.16 -10.41 -14.36
N ARG A 97 25.51 -9.71 -15.28
CA ARG A 97 24.14 -10.02 -15.78
C ARG A 97 23.07 -9.92 -14.70
N ILE A 98 23.30 -9.11 -13.68
CA ILE A 98 22.33 -8.85 -12.61
C ILE A 98 21.89 -7.38 -12.74
N ALA A 99 20.61 -7.17 -12.98
CA ALA A 99 20.01 -5.83 -12.99
C ALA A 99 19.07 -5.67 -11.80
N MET A 100 19.07 -4.49 -11.19
CA MET A 100 18.20 -4.19 -10.06
C MET A 100 17.01 -3.35 -10.52
N ALA A 101 15.83 -3.68 -10.00
CA ALA A 101 14.58 -2.98 -10.28
C ALA A 101 13.72 -2.90 -9.02
N GLY A 102 12.91 -1.84 -8.90
CA GLY A 102 12.04 -1.62 -7.77
C GLY A 102 11.98 -0.14 -7.37
N CYS A 103 11.11 0.19 -6.41
CA CYS A 103 10.91 1.56 -5.94
C CYS A 103 12.13 2.15 -5.20
N HIS A 104 13.13 1.33 -4.88
CA HIS A 104 14.37 1.73 -4.21
C HIS A 104 15.56 1.90 -5.15
N VAL A 105 15.36 1.69 -6.45
CA VAL A 105 16.38 1.95 -7.48
C VAL A 105 16.28 3.41 -7.92
N ILE A 106 17.41 4.02 -8.28
CA ILE A 106 17.46 5.40 -8.77
C ILE A 106 16.51 5.56 -9.97
N SER A 107 15.56 6.49 -9.83
CA SER A 107 14.56 6.90 -10.82
C SER A 107 14.06 8.29 -10.44
N GLU A 108 13.54 9.05 -11.40
CA GLU A 108 12.84 10.32 -11.13
C GLU A 108 11.41 10.10 -10.62
N HIS A 109 10.93 8.85 -10.66
CA HIS A 109 9.60 8.48 -10.19
C HIS A 109 9.63 7.99 -8.73
N HIS A 110 8.44 7.71 -8.18
CA HIS A 110 8.26 7.18 -6.82
C HIS A 110 7.32 5.96 -6.82
N LEU A 111 7.43 5.12 -5.79
CA LEU A 111 6.54 3.98 -5.53
C LEU A 111 6.37 3.07 -6.77
N SER A 112 5.12 2.80 -7.17
CA SER A 112 4.78 1.91 -8.29
C SER A 112 5.39 2.39 -9.61
N ASP A 113 5.44 3.69 -9.84
CA ASP A 113 5.95 4.25 -11.10
C ASP A 113 7.46 4.08 -11.20
N ALA A 114 8.17 4.26 -10.08
CA ALA A 114 9.60 3.94 -9.99
C ALA A 114 9.86 2.45 -10.24
N ALA A 115 9.05 1.56 -9.67
CA ALA A 115 9.19 0.12 -9.90
C ALA A 115 8.99 -0.25 -11.38
N ALA A 116 7.99 0.35 -12.04
CA ALA A 116 7.72 0.11 -13.46
C ALA A 116 8.82 0.67 -14.37
N ASP A 117 9.27 1.90 -14.11
CA ASP A 117 10.35 2.56 -14.87
C ASP A 117 11.68 1.82 -14.75
N THR A 118 12.10 1.52 -13.52
CA THR A 118 13.38 0.83 -13.25
C THR A 118 13.37 -0.60 -13.79
N GLY A 119 12.23 -1.29 -13.74
CA GLY A 119 12.05 -2.60 -14.40
C GLY A 119 12.25 -2.54 -15.92
N ARG A 120 11.73 -1.50 -16.57
CA ARG A 120 11.93 -1.28 -18.01
C ARG A 120 13.40 -0.99 -18.32
N SER A 121 14.05 -0.16 -17.51
CA SER A 121 15.47 0.19 -17.68
C SER A 121 16.39 -1.02 -17.47
N ALA A 122 16.14 -1.83 -16.44
CA ALA A 122 16.84 -3.10 -16.18
C ALA A 122 16.75 -4.06 -17.37
N ALA A 123 15.54 -4.24 -17.93
CA ALA A 123 15.33 -5.10 -19.09
C ALA A 123 16.09 -4.62 -20.34
N LYS A 124 16.18 -3.30 -20.57
CA LYS A 124 16.99 -2.73 -21.66
C LYS A 124 18.48 -2.97 -21.46
N ALA A 125 19.00 -2.75 -20.25
CA ALA A 125 20.40 -2.92 -19.92
C ALA A 125 20.87 -4.38 -20.09
N LEU A 126 20.05 -5.35 -19.67
CA LEU A 126 20.34 -6.78 -19.86
C LEU A 126 20.34 -7.20 -21.33
N LYS A 127 19.53 -6.56 -22.18
CA LYS A 127 19.53 -6.82 -23.62
C LYS A 127 20.75 -6.24 -24.33
N LEU A 128 21.18 -5.03 -23.96
CA LEU A 128 22.32 -4.34 -24.58
C LEU A 128 23.67 -4.92 -24.18
N SER A 129 23.77 -5.57 -23.02
CA SER A 129 24.98 -6.29 -22.63
C SER A 129 25.20 -7.59 -23.42
N ARG A 130 24.21 -8.05 -24.20
CA ARG A 130 24.24 -9.32 -24.93
C ARG A 130 24.96 -9.18 -26.26
#